data_AF-E6PLJ9-F1
#
_entry.id   AF-E6PLJ9-F1
#
_cell.length_a   1.000
_cell.length_b   1.000
_cell.length_c   1.000
_cell.angle_alpha   90.00
_cell.angle_beta   90.00
_cell.angle_gamma   90.00
#
_symmetry.space_group_name_H-M   'P 1'
#
loop_
_entity.id
_entity.type
_entity.pdbx_description
1 polymer ?
#
loop_
_entity_poly.entity_id
_entity_poly.type
_entity_poly.pdbx_seq_one_letter_code
_entity_poly.pdbx_strand_id
1 'polypeptide(L)'
;MNSANPKSARRKSRELALQGVFEWLVSGSEAGAIEAFLRERYPTIKLDTEHFQAVLHGCMREAGSLDAVIQPYLDRPTRELSPVEHALLLLGTYELRFMLEVPYKVIINEAVDLAKVYGGTDGFKYVNGVLDRLAIILRPDETGDRLTPQPYQEHEGGMPANPAAKVPVSFKPRESARRKPERAPRRPAASRSAVVGQDAAAATRPASKPDDVWAQRKPAARRKPEES
;
A
#
# COMPACT_ATOMS: atom_id res chain seq x y z
N MET A 1 24.26 22.51 -12.91
CA MET A 1 23.27 21.96 -11.96
C MET A 1 23.12 20.47 -12.24
N ASN A 2 23.56 19.58 -11.34
CA ASN A 2 23.50 18.13 -11.57
C ASN A 2 22.05 17.66 -11.41
N SER A 3 21.32 17.60 -12.53
CA SER A 3 19.97 17.01 -12.61
C SER A 3 20.01 15.57 -12.09
N ALA A 4 19.12 15.22 -11.17
CA ALA A 4 19.02 13.85 -10.70
C ALA A 4 18.57 12.95 -11.86
N ASN A 5 19.13 11.74 -11.94
CA ASN A 5 18.64 10.73 -12.87
C ASN A 5 17.16 10.45 -12.52
N PRO A 6 16.20 10.61 -13.45
CA PRO A 6 14.77 10.48 -13.16
C PRO A 6 14.41 9.11 -12.57
N LYS A 7 15.14 8.05 -12.95
CA LYS A 7 14.95 6.71 -12.35
C LYS A 7 15.31 6.70 -10.86
N SER A 8 16.43 7.31 -10.48
CA SER A 8 16.85 7.36 -9.07
C SER A 8 16.02 8.35 -8.26
N ALA A 9 15.49 9.41 -8.89
CA ALA A 9 14.56 10.35 -8.28
C ALA A 9 13.22 9.69 -7.94
N ARG A 10 12.65 8.89 -8.87
CA ARG A 10 11.40 8.14 -8.66
C ARG A 10 11.52 7.08 -7.57
N ARG A 11 12.64 6.36 -7.54
CA ARG A 11 12.93 5.41 -6.47
C ARG A 11 13.01 6.08 -5.09
N LYS A 12 13.71 7.21 -5.00
CA LYS A 12 13.80 8.01 -3.76
C LYS A 12 12.45 8.56 -3.31
N SER A 13 11.60 9.00 -4.24
CA SER A 13 10.24 9.43 -3.89
C SER A 13 9.40 8.28 -3.34
N ARG A 14 9.50 7.05 -3.87
CA ARG A 14 8.80 5.89 -3.28
C ARG A 14 9.30 5.54 -1.89
N GLU A 15 10.62 5.57 -1.71
CA GLU A 15 11.25 5.33 -0.41
C GLU A 15 10.78 6.35 0.64
N LEU A 16 10.70 7.63 0.28
CA LEU A 16 10.23 8.67 1.18
C LEU A 16 8.73 8.60 1.42
N ALA A 17 7.95 8.27 0.37
CA ALA A 17 6.50 8.06 0.49
C ALA A 17 6.20 6.87 1.40
N LEU A 18 6.95 5.77 1.31
CA LEU A 18 6.84 4.63 2.23
C LEU A 18 7.04 5.05 3.68
N GLN A 19 8.08 5.85 3.97
CA GLN A 19 8.33 6.36 5.32
C GLN A 19 7.16 7.24 5.80
N GLY A 20 6.61 8.08 4.92
CA GLY A 20 5.47 8.93 5.26
C GLY A 20 4.18 8.15 5.51
N VAL A 21 3.85 7.16 4.67
CA VAL A 21 2.67 6.30 4.86
C VAL A 21 2.83 5.45 6.10
N PHE A 22 4.03 4.93 6.38
CA PHE A 22 4.33 4.22 7.63
C PHE A 22 4.08 5.11 8.85
N GLU A 23 4.62 6.34 8.84
CA GLU A 23 4.43 7.28 9.95
C GLU A 23 2.94 7.56 10.17
N TRP A 24 2.21 7.81 9.09
CA TRP A 24 0.76 7.99 9.15
C TRP A 24 0.03 6.78 9.76
N LEU A 25 0.37 5.56 9.36
CA LEU A 25 -0.24 4.34 9.90
C LEU A 25 0.03 4.15 11.39
N VAL A 26 1.20 4.56 11.89
CA VAL A 26 1.62 4.35 13.27
C VAL A 26 1.16 5.49 14.19
N SER A 27 1.30 6.74 13.77
CA SER A 27 1.02 7.91 14.61
C SER A 27 -0.30 8.61 14.29
N GLY A 28 -0.91 8.33 13.14
CA GLY A 28 -2.11 9.04 12.68
C GLY A 28 -1.85 10.50 12.29
N SER A 29 -0.58 10.88 12.06
CA SER A 29 -0.20 12.25 11.74
C SER A 29 -0.76 12.72 10.40
N GLU A 30 -1.07 14.02 10.31
CA GLU A 30 -1.56 14.64 9.08
C GLU A 30 -0.45 14.73 8.02
N ALA A 31 -0.85 14.62 6.75
CA ALA A 31 0.08 14.56 5.62
C ALA A 31 1.08 15.74 5.61
N GLY A 32 0.60 16.97 5.84
CA GLY A 32 1.45 18.16 5.85
C GLY A 32 2.51 18.17 6.95
N ALA A 33 2.20 17.59 8.13
CA ALA A 33 3.17 17.47 9.21
C ALA A 33 4.25 16.44 8.87
N ILE A 34 3.84 15.31 8.28
CA ILE A 34 4.74 14.26 7.80
C ILE A 34 5.67 14.81 6.71
N GLU A 35 5.13 15.57 5.75
CA GLU A 35 5.95 16.19 4.70
C GLU A 35 6.99 17.16 5.25
N ALA A 36 6.59 18.01 6.20
CA ALA A 36 7.50 18.96 6.84
C ALA A 36 8.64 18.23 7.56
N PHE A 37 8.30 17.19 8.32
CA PHE A 37 9.27 16.34 9.03
C PHE A 37 10.25 15.64 8.08
N LEU A 38 9.74 15.01 7.02
CA LEU A 38 10.59 14.31 6.05
C LEU A 38 11.51 15.27 5.30
N ARG A 39 11.04 16.48 4.99
CA ARG A 39 11.85 17.53 4.35
C ARG A 39 12.96 18.03 5.26
N GLU A 40 12.68 18.21 6.54
CA GLU A 40 13.69 18.59 7.54
C GLU A 40 14.73 17.49 7.75
N ARG A 41 14.30 16.22 7.79
CA ARG A 41 15.19 15.07 7.97
C ARG A 41 16.10 14.82 6.77
N TYR A 42 15.60 15.10 5.55
CA TYR A 42 16.33 14.83 4.30
C TYR A 42 16.42 16.08 3.41
N PRO A 43 17.09 17.16 3.84
CA PRO A 43 17.04 18.46 3.17
C PRO A 43 17.71 18.48 1.78
N THR A 44 18.61 17.53 1.51
CA THR A 44 19.37 17.43 0.26
C THR A 44 18.91 16.30 -0.65
N ILE A 45 17.81 15.62 -0.31
CA ILE A 45 17.31 14.50 -1.11
C ILE A 45 16.84 15.00 -2.47
N LYS A 46 17.35 14.37 -3.52
CA LYS A 46 16.86 14.59 -4.88
C LYS A 46 15.83 13.52 -5.20
N LEU A 47 14.56 13.88 -5.13
CA LEU A 47 13.42 13.02 -5.43
C LEU A 47 12.51 13.67 -6.48
N ASP A 48 11.61 12.88 -7.02
CA ASP A 48 10.50 13.41 -7.82
C ASP A 48 9.39 13.90 -6.88
N THR A 49 9.30 15.21 -6.68
CA THR A 49 8.39 15.82 -5.69
C THR A 49 6.94 15.58 -6.03
N GLU A 50 6.58 15.70 -7.32
CA GLU A 50 5.21 15.46 -7.78
C GLU A 50 4.79 14.03 -7.51
N HIS A 51 5.65 13.06 -7.83
CA HIS A 51 5.37 11.66 -7.53
C HIS A 51 5.28 11.37 -6.04
N PHE A 52 6.21 11.91 -5.23
CA PHE A 52 6.18 11.75 -3.78
C PHE A 52 4.86 12.26 -3.19
N GLN A 53 4.46 13.48 -3.54
CA GLN A 53 3.23 14.09 -3.04
C GLN A 53 2.00 13.31 -3.51
N ALA A 54 1.96 12.94 -4.79
CA ALA A 54 0.85 12.20 -5.36
C ALA A 54 0.68 10.83 -4.67
N VAL A 55 1.77 10.11 -4.39
CA VAL A 55 1.72 8.81 -3.70
C VAL A 55 1.35 8.99 -2.23
N LEU A 56 2.01 9.88 -1.49
CA LEU A 56 1.76 10.07 -0.05
C LEU A 56 0.31 10.51 0.21
N HIS A 57 -0.11 11.63 -0.38
CA HIS A 57 -1.47 12.14 -0.19
C HIS A 57 -2.51 11.22 -0.80
N GLY A 58 -2.19 10.57 -1.92
CA GLY A 58 -3.06 9.61 -2.57
C GLY A 58 -3.36 8.40 -1.70
N CYS A 59 -2.33 7.80 -1.10
CA CYS A 59 -2.49 6.68 -0.19
C CYS A 59 -3.35 7.04 1.02
N MET A 60 -3.08 8.19 1.65
CA MET A 60 -3.82 8.63 2.84
C MET A 60 -5.29 8.93 2.53
N ARG A 61 -5.56 9.60 1.39
CA ARG A 61 -6.93 9.94 0.97
C ARG A 61 -7.74 8.72 0.55
N GLU A 62 -7.13 7.81 -0.20
CA GLU A 62 -7.82 6.64 -0.77
C GLU A 62 -7.73 5.41 0.13
N ALA A 63 -7.12 5.51 1.31
CA ALA A 63 -6.78 4.37 2.17
C ALA A 63 -7.93 3.38 2.37
N GLY A 64 -9.13 3.87 2.73
CA GLY A 64 -10.29 2.99 2.91
C GLY A 64 -10.71 2.26 1.62
N SER A 65 -10.60 2.92 0.46
CA SER A 65 -10.87 2.26 -0.82
C SER A 65 -9.75 1.29 -1.22
N LEU A 66 -8.49 1.63 -0.93
CA LEU A 66 -7.35 0.76 -1.21
C LEU A 66 -7.41 -0.50 -0.34
N ASP A 67 -7.67 -0.35 0.96
CA ASP A 67 -7.84 -1.47 1.89
C ASP A 67 -8.98 -2.40 1.45
N ALA A 68 -10.12 -1.84 1.01
CA ALA A 68 -11.22 -2.65 0.50
C ALA A 68 -10.84 -3.46 -0.76
N VAL A 69 -9.96 -2.92 -1.60
CA VAL A 69 -9.44 -3.62 -2.79
C VAL A 69 -8.39 -4.66 -2.41
N ILE A 70 -7.56 -4.39 -1.40
CA ILE A 70 -6.46 -5.26 -0.96
C ILE A 70 -6.98 -6.45 -0.15
N GLN A 71 -7.92 -6.21 0.77
CA GLN A 71 -8.38 -7.18 1.78
C GLN A 71 -8.79 -8.56 1.22
N PRO A 72 -9.47 -8.69 0.06
CA PRO A 72 -9.81 -10.00 -0.52
C PRO A 72 -8.61 -10.87 -0.91
N TYR A 73 -7.42 -10.26 -1.09
CA TYR A 73 -6.19 -10.95 -1.46
C TYR A 73 -5.27 -11.22 -0.27
N LEU A 74 -5.69 -10.82 0.93
CA LEU A 74 -5.01 -11.11 2.17
C LEU A 74 -5.58 -12.38 2.81
N ASP A 75 -4.70 -13.13 3.46
CA ASP A 75 -5.05 -14.26 4.33
C ASP A 75 -5.48 -13.83 5.73
N ARG A 76 -5.24 -12.57 6.09
CA ARG A 76 -5.55 -11.97 7.40
C ARG A 76 -6.06 -10.53 7.25
N PRO A 77 -6.72 -9.96 8.28
CA PRO A 77 -7.11 -8.55 8.29
C PRO A 77 -5.92 -7.60 8.13
N THR A 78 -6.13 -6.44 7.49
CA THR A 78 -5.07 -5.40 7.32
C THR A 78 -4.42 -4.99 8.65
N ARG A 79 -5.21 -4.93 9.74
CA ARG A 79 -4.71 -4.63 11.10
C ARG A 79 -3.72 -5.65 11.67
N GLU A 80 -3.60 -6.83 11.07
CA GLU A 80 -2.65 -7.89 11.46
C GLU A 80 -1.43 -7.95 10.52
N LEU A 81 -1.33 -7.02 9.57
CA LEU A 81 -0.11 -6.80 8.80
C LEU A 81 0.91 -6.02 9.62
N SER A 82 2.20 -6.21 9.31
CA SER A 82 3.19 -5.25 9.79
C SER A 82 2.92 -3.88 9.15
N PRO A 83 3.17 -2.76 9.83
CA PRO A 83 2.92 -1.43 9.26
C PRO A 83 3.69 -1.18 7.96
N VAL A 84 4.86 -1.81 7.80
CA VAL A 84 5.66 -1.73 6.56
C VAL A 84 4.98 -2.49 5.41
N GLU A 85 4.50 -3.72 5.65
CA GLU A 85 3.74 -4.47 4.63
C GLU A 85 2.48 -3.71 4.24
N HIS A 86 1.73 -3.18 5.22
CA HIS A 86 0.52 -2.41 4.95
C HIS A 86 0.83 -1.15 4.13
N ALA A 87 1.86 -0.38 4.51
CA ALA A 87 2.27 0.80 3.76
C ALA A 87 2.69 0.47 2.32
N LEU A 88 3.43 -0.63 2.11
CA LEU A 88 3.83 -1.08 0.77
C LEU A 88 2.66 -1.54 -0.08
N LEU A 89 1.68 -2.23 0.51
CA LEU A 89 0.47 -2.65 -0.20
C LEU A 89 -0.38 -1.44 -0.57
N LEU A 90 -0.54 -0.45 0.31
CA LEU A 90 -1.23 0.80 -0.01
C LEU A 90 -0.52 1.54 -1.15
N LEU A 91 0.80 1.74 -1.03
CA LEU A 91 1.61 2.42 -2.03
C LEU A 91 1.55 1.72 -3.40
N GLY A 92 1.82 0.42 -3.42
CA GLY A 92 1.80 -0.37 -4.66
C GLY A 92 0.42 -0.41 -5.30
N THR A 93 -0.65 -0.57 -4.51
CA THR A 93 -2.04 -0.57 -5.01
C THR A 93 -2.44 0.80 -5.54
N TYR A 94 -2.02 1.88 -4.87
CA TYR A 94 -2.26 3.24 -5.34
C TYR A 94 -1.62 3.48 -6.70
N GLU A 95 -0.33 3.14 -6.86
CA GLU A 95 0.34 3.26 -8.16
C GLU A 95 -0.32 2.38 -9.23
N LEU A 96 -0.63 1.12 -8.90
CA LEU A 96 -1.33 0.20 -9.79
C LEU A 96 -2.71 0.68 -10.21
N ARG A 97 -3.34 1.60 -9.48
CA ARG A 97 -4.67 2.11 -9.81
C ARG A 97 -4.60 3.44 -10.54
N PHE A 98 -3.77 4.37 -10.08
CA PHE A 98 -3.82 5.76 -10.51
C PHE A 98 -2.65 6.20 -11.39
N MET A 99 -1.52 5.49 -11.37
CA MET A 99 -0.32 5.83 -12.15
C MET A 99 -0.23 4.92 -13.39
N LEU A 100 -1.10 5.15 -14.39
CA LEU A 100 -1.18 4.34 -15.61
C LEU A 100 0.08 4.39 -16.47
N GLU A 101 0.86 5.46 -16.33
CA GLU A 101 2.10 5.70 -17.06
C GLU A 101 3.27 4.84 -16.56
N VAL A 102 3.15 4.23 -15.37
CA VAL A 102 4.18 3.37 -14.79
C VAL A 102 3.80 1.91 -15.02
N PRO A 103 4.61 1.12 -15.75
CA PRO A 103 4.31 -0.28 -16.00
C PRO A 103 4.19 -1.08 -14.70
N TYR A 104 3.19 -1.97 -14.61
CA TYR A 104 2.89 -2.68 -13.36
C TYR A 104 4.10 -3.46 -12.82
N LYS A 105 4.92 -4.05 -13.71
CA LYS A 105 6.14 -4.81 -13.32
C LYS A 105 7.14 -3.92 -12.57
N VAL A 106 7.25 -2.65 -12.95
CA VAL A 106 8.14 -1.70 -12.29
C VAL A 106 7.61 -1.39 -10.89
N ILE A 107 6.30 -1.17 -10.75
CA ILE A 107 5.66 -0.90 -9.45
C ILE A 107 5.90 -2.08 -8.49
N ILE A 108 5.63 -3.31 -8.94
CA ILE A 108 5.81 -4.51 -8.11
C ILE A 108 7.29 -4.68 -7.73
N ASN A 109 8.21 -4.57 -8.69
CA ASN A 109 9.63 -4.73 -8.41
C ASN A 109 10.14 -3.71 -7.39
N GLU A 110 9.77 -2.44 -7.52
CA GLU A 110 10.17 -1.38 -6.59
C GLU A 110 9.56 -1.60 -5.20
N ALA A 111 8.29 -2.00 -5.11
CA ALA A 111 7.64 -2.32 -3.83
C ALA A 111 8.32 -3.52 -3.13
N VAL A 112 8.67 -4.56 -3.89
CA VAL A 112 9.38 -5.75 -3.39
C VAL A 112 10.79 -5.41 -2.94
N ASP A 113 11.51 -4.57 -3.69
CA ASP A 113 12.85 -4.14 -3.30
C ASP A 113 12.82 -3.27 -2.04
N LEU A 114 11.82 -2.40 -1.88
CA LEU A 114 11.59 -1.69 -0.62
C LEU A 114 11.23 -2.64 0.53
N ALA A 115 10.42 -3.68 0.26
CA ALA A 115 10.08 -4.70 1.25
C ALA A 115 11.31 -5.47 1.76
N LYS A 116 12.29 -5.75 0.88
CA LYS A 116 13.56 -6.40 1.29
C LYS A 116 14.40 -5.50 2.21
N VAL A 117 14.32 -4.19 2.03
CA VAL A 117 15.11 -3.22 2.83
C VAL A 117 14.44 -2.93 4.17
N TYR A 118 13.11 -2.79 4.18
CA TYR A 118 12.37 -2.26 5.33
C TYR A 118 11.50 -3.29 6.06
N GLY A 119 11.10 -4.36 5.37
CA GLY A 119 10.21 -5.39 5.89
C GLY A 119 10.88 -6.37 6.85
N GLY A 120 10.08 -7.29 7.38
CA GLY A 120 10.55 -8.43 8.16
C GLY A 120 11.08 -9.56 7.28
N THR A 121 11.53 -10.64 7.93
CA THR A 121 11.92 -11.88 7.25
C THR A 121 10.77 -12.36 6.35
N ASP A 122 11.06 -12.56 5.07
CA ASP A 122 10.10 -12.99 4.04
C ASP A 122 8.92 -12.04 3.71
N GLY A 123 8.82 -10.85 4.31
CA GLY A 123 7.73 -9.90 4.03
C GLY A 123 7.65 -9.48 2.54
N PHE A 124 8.78 -9.48 1.85
CA PHE A 124 8.85 -9.20 0.41
C PHE A 124 8.13 -10.25 -0.45
N LYS A 125 8.09 -11.52 -0.03
CA LYS A 125 7.33 -12.58 -0.75
C LYS A 125 5.84 -12.34 -0.64
N TYR A 126 5.39 -11.92 0.55
CA TYR A 126 4.00 -11.58 0.81
C TYR A 126 3.54 -10.39 -0.04
N VAL A 127 4.29 -9.28 0.01
CA VAL A 127 4.02 -8.08 -0.79
C VAL A 127 3.98 -8.43 -2.29
N ASN A 128 4.93 -9.22 -2.78
CA ASN A 128 4.94 -9.66 -4.17
C ASN A 128 3.65 -10.43 -4.54
N GLY A 129 3.30 -11.46 -3.77
CA GLY A 129 2.16 -12.32 -4.08
C GLY A 129 0.81 -11.58 -4.03
N VAL A 130 0.66 -10.59 -3.16
CA VAL A 130 -0.56 -9.75 -3.10
C VAL A 130 -0.61 -8.79 -4.29
N LEU A 131 0.48 -8.05 -4.55
CA LEU A 131 0.52 -7.08 -5.65
C LEU A 131 0.41 -7.72 -7.03
N ASP A 132 0.96 -8.93 -7.23
CA ASP A 132 0.79 -9.68 -8.49
C ASP A 132 -0.68 -9.99 -8.78
N ARG A 133 -1.45 -10.41 -7.75
CA ARG A 133 -2.90 -10.67 -7.89
C ARG A 133 -3.69 -9.38 -8.15
N LEU A 134 -3.32 -8.30 -7.46
CA LEU A 134 -3.93 -6.99 -7.66
C LEU A 134 -3.67 -6.43 -9.07
N ALA A 135 -2.46 -6.64 -9.61
CA ALA A 135 -2.11 -6.18 -10.95
C ALA A 135 -2.98 -6.85 -12.03
N ILE A 136 -3.35 -8.12 -11.88
CA ILE A 136 -4.25 -8.82 -12.84
C ILE A 136 -5.62 -8.12 -12.92
N ILE A 137 -6.08 -7.57 -11.80
CA ILE A 137 -7.41 -6.97 -11.67
C ILE A 137 -7.40 -5.49 -12.02
N LEU A 138 -6.36 -4.77 -11.63
CA LEU A 138 -6.23 -3.31 -11.83
C LEU A 138 -5.57 -2.95 -13.17
N ARG A 139 -4.83 -3.88 -13.78
CA ARG A 139 -4.10 -3.73 -15.04
C ARG A 139 -4.31 -4.93 -15.97
N PRO A 140 -5.55 -5.30 -16.31
CA PRO A 140 -5.82 -6.44 -17.20
C PRO A 140 -5.15 -6.27 -18.57
N ASP A 141 -5.07 -5.04 -19.09
CA ASP A 141 -4.46 -4.75 -20.39
C ASP A 141 -2.95 -5.01 -20.42
N GLU A 142 -2.24 -4.78 -19.32
CA GLU A 142 -0.79 -5.05 -19.23
C GLU A 142 -0.49 -6.50 -18.80
N THR A 143 -1.44 -7.17 -18.14
CA THR A 143 -1.29 -8.51 -17.58
C THR A 143 -1.93 -9.62 -18.42
N GLY A 144 -2.62 -9.29 -19.51
CA GLY A 144 -3.18 -10.27 -20.45
C GLY A 144 -2.16 -11.31 -20.92
N ASP A 145 -0.88 -10.90 -21.04
CA ASP A 145 0.25 -11.78 -21.39
C ASP A 145 0.73 -12.71 -20.25
N ARG A 146 0.21 -12.57 -19.04
CA ARG A 146 0.46 -13.50 -17.91
C ARG A 146 -0.59 -14.61 -17.84
N LEU A 147 -1.76 -14.43 -18.46
CA LEU A 147 -2.72 -15.51 -18.70
C LEU A 147 -2.31 -16.40 -19.88
N THR A 148 -1.43 -15.93 -20.75
CA THR A 148 -0.69 -16.78 -21.70
C THR A 148 0.48 -17.42 -20.96
N PRO A 149 0.56 -18.77 -20.89
CA PRO A 149 1.78 -19.42 -20.48
C PRO A 149 2.89 -18.98 -21.44
N GLN A 150 3.92 -18.32 -20.93
CA GLN A 150 5.16 -18.11 -21.68
C GLN A 150 5.65 -19.50 -22.13
N PRO A 151 5.93 -19.74 -23.42
CA PRO A 151 6.52 -21.00 -23.84
C PRO A 151 7.80 -21.19 -23.04
N TYR A 152 7.92 -22.36 -22.42
CA TYR A 152 9.08 -22.74 -21.63
C TYR A 152 10.34 -22.56 -22.50
N GLN A 153 11.19 -21.59 -22.15
CA GLN A 153 12.50 -21.45 -22.76
C GLN A 153 13.39 -22.47 -22.07
N GLU A 154 13.76 -23.53 -22.78
CA GLU A 154 14.66 -24.56 -22.29
C GLU A 154 16.03 -23.94 -21.98
N HIS A 155 16.29 -23.65 -20.71
CA HIS A 155 17.65 -23.49 -20.23
C HIS A 155 18.22 -24.91 -20.04
N GLU A 156 19.37 -25.19 -20.66
CA GLU A 156 20.05 -26.49 -20.58
C GLU A 156 20.37 -26.86 -19.11
N GLY A 157 19.46 -27.59 -18.48
CA GLY A 157 19.50 -27.99 -17.08
C GLY A 157 18.11 -28.41 -16.61
N GLY A 158 17.87 -29.73 -16.57
CA GLY A 158 16.54 -30.35 -16.47
C GLY A 158 15.65 -30.00 -15.25
N MET A 159 14.37 -30.28 -15.47
CA MET A 159 13.10 -29.89 -14.82
C MET A 159 12.92 -30.26 -13.32
N PRO A 160 11.83 -29.77 -12.67
CA PRO A 160 10.66 -30.65 -12.63
C PRO A 160 9.32 -29.99 -12.98
N ALA A 161 8.39 -30.85 -13.42
CA ALA A 161 7.06 -30.53 -13.89
C ALA A 161 6.23 -29.73 -12.87
N ASN A 162 5.40 -28.82 -13.37
CA ASN A 162 4.32 -28.21 -12.59
C ASN A 162 3.07 -29.11 -12.63
N PRO A 163 2.67 -29.77 -11.53
CA PRO A 163 1.48 -30.62 -11.50
C PRO A 163 0.16 -29.84 -11.38
N ALA A 164 0.16 -28.52 -11.31
CA ALA A 164 -1.06 -27.71 -11.17
C ALA A 164 -1.53 -27.11 -12.51
N ALA A 165 -1.70 -27.96 -13.53
CA ALA A 165 -2.62 -27.65 -14.62
C ALA A 165 -4.06 -27.94 -14.15
N LYS A 166 -4.91 -26.90 -14.17
CA LYS A 166 -6.35 -26.89 -14.54
C LYS A 166 -7.14 -25.89 -13.67
N VAL A 167 -7.51 -24.75 -14.25
CA VAL A 167 -8.89 -24.28 -14.07
C VAL A 167 -9.37 -23.60 -15.35
N PRO A 168 -10.41 -24.10 -16.02
CA PRO A 168 -11.33 -23.27 -16.78
C PRO A 168 -12.42 -22.82 -15.81
N VAL A 169 -12.59 -21.50 -15.61
CA VAL A 169 -13.82 -21.00 -14.97
C VAL A 169 -14.50 -20.05 -15.92
N SER A 170 -15.45 -20.59 -16.69
CA SER A 170 -16.46 -19.83 -17.39
C SER A 170 -17.31 -19.10 -16.35
N PHE A 171 -17.18 -17.79 -16.26
CA PHE A 171 -18.03 -16.95 -15.41
C PHE A 171 -19.30 -16.58 -16.18
N LYS A 172 -20.44 -17.17 -15.80
CA LYS A 172 -21.76 -16.68 -16.22
C LYS A 172 -22.29 -15.72 -15.15
N PRO A 173 -22.70 -14.48 -15.49
CA PRO A 173 -23.32 -13.57 -14.53
C PRO A 173 -24.65 -14.14 -14.04
N ARG A 174 -24.84 -14.20 -12.72
CA ARG A 174 -26.11 -14.64 -12.13
C ARG A 174 -27.05 -13.45 -12.01
N GLU A 175 -28.06 -13.41 -12.87
CA GLU A 175 -29.12 -12.43 -12.85
C GLU A 175 -30.11 -12.71 -11.70
N SER A 176 -30.60 -11.61 -11.11
CA SER A 176 -31.84 -11.46 -10.33
C SER A 176 -31.85 -11.81 -8.83
N ALA A 177 -32.13 -10.79 -8.02
CA ALA A 177 -33.33 -10.77 -7.19
C ALA A 177 -33.73 -9.33 -6.86
N ARG A 178 -34.76 -8.84 -7.57
CA ARG A 178 -35.53 -7.64 -7.20
C ARG A 178 -36.09 -7.82 -5.78
N ARG A 179 -35.70 -6.99 -4.84
CA ARG A 179 -36.41 -6.84 -3.56
C ARG A 179 -37.59 -5.88 -3.75
N LYS A 180 -38.81 -6.34 -3.45
CA LYS A 180 -40.03 -5.51 -3.38
C LYS A 180 -39.92 -4.50 -2.22
N PRO A 181 -40.58 -3.32 -2.30
CA PRO A 181 -40.64 -2.38 -1.19
C PRO A 181 -41.71 -2.83 -0.18
N GLU A 182 -41.32 -2.99 1.08
CA GLU A 182 -42.24 -3.26 2.19
C GLU A 182 -42.76 -1.94 2.79
N ARG A 183 -44.04 -1.97 3.18
CA ARG A 183 -44.93 -0.83 3.39
C ARG A 183 -44.83 -0.32 4.85
N ALA A 184 -44.78 1.00 5.01
CA ALA A 184 -44.70 1.69 6.30
C ALA A 184 -45.94 1.51 7.19
N PRO A 185 -45.79 1.52 8.53
CA PRO A 185 -46.87 1.86 9.45
C PRO A 185 -46.78 3.32 9.97
N ARG A 186 -47.95 3.89 10.22
CA ARG A 186 -48.23 5.30 10.57
C ARG A 186 -47.88 5.64 12.03
N ARG A 187 -47.51 6.91 12.27
CA ARG A 187 -47.39 7.57 13.59
C ARG A 187 -48.73 7.60 14.35
N PRO A 188 -48.70 7.87 15.66
CA PRO A 188 -49.11 9.21 16.10
C PRO A 188 -48.19 9.85 17.16
N ALA A 189 -48.62 10.98 17.71
CA ALA A 189 -47.83 12.14 18.13
C ALA A 189 -47.47 12.23 19.64
N ALA A 190 -46.38 12.97 19.87
CA ALA A 190 -46.08 13.97 20.91
C ALA A 190 -46.41 13.73 22.41
N SER A 191 -45.39 13.93 23.25
CA SER A 191 -45.49 14.76 24.46
C SER A 191 -44.12 15.28 24.92
N ARG A 192 -44.14 16.53 25.39
CA ARG A 192 -43.03 17.42 25.79
C ARG A 192 -42.37 17.08 27.13
N SER A 193 -41.18 17.68 27.31
CA SER A 193 -40.55 18.26 28.53
C SER A 193 -39.20 17.63 28.86
N ALA A 194 -38.17 18.30 29.41
CA ALA A 194 -37.72 19.69 29.51
C ALA A 194 -36.36 19.63 30.28
N VAL A 195 -35.59 20.74 30.32
CA VAL A 195 -34.60 21.13 31.36
C VAL A 195 -33.19 20.47 31.30
N VAL A 196 -32.15 21.22 30.84
CA VAL A 196 -31.11 22.02 31.56
C VAL A 196 -29.84 21.22 31.90
N GLY A 197 -28.67 21.84 31.64
CA GLY A 197 -27.40 21.47 32.27
C GLY A 197 -26.18 21.88 31.46
N GLN A 198 -25.60 23.03 31.80
CA GLN A 198 -24.33 23.56 31.28
C GLN A 198 -23.10 22.88 31.92
N ASP A 199 -21.95 23.17 31.31
CA ASP A 199 -20.57 23.16 31.84
C ASP A 199 -19.80 21.82 31.88
N ALA A 200 -18.69 21.77 31.13
CA ALA A 200 -17.36 21.85 31.76
C ALA A 200 -16.21 21.84 30.72
N ALA A 201 -15.21 22.66 31.05
CA ALA A 201 -13.98 22.94 30.34
C ALA A 201 -12.98 21.77 30.26
N ALA A 202 -12.13 21.86 29.22
CA ALA A 202 -10.69 21.66 29.22
C ALA A 202 -10.07 20.32 29.69
N ALA A 203 -9.37 19.66 28.76
CA ALA A 203 -8.01 19.11 29.01
C ALA A 203 -7.32 18.73 27.69
N THR A 204 -6.61 19.69 27.09
CA THR A 204 -5.60 19.41 26.06
C THR A 204 -4.41 18.74 26.74
N ARG A 205 -4.15 17.46 26.43
CA ARG A 205 -2.91 16.78 26.81
C ARG A 205 -1.83 17.10 25.77
N PRO A 206 -0.59 17.45 26.15
CA PRO A 206 0.48 17.63 25.18
C PRO A 206 0.84 16.27 24.57
N ALA A 207 0.92 16.24 23.24
CA ALA A 207 1.45 15.11 22.49
C ALA A 207 2.90 14.84 22.94
N SER A 208 3.12 13.66 23.52
CA SER A 208 4.46 13.13 23.77
C SER A 208 5.15 12.95 22.42
N LYS A 209 6.41 13.40 22.31
CA LYS A 209 7.23 13.22 21.10
C LYS A 209 7.26 11.73 20.75
N PRO A 210 6.97 11.33 19.49
CA PRO A 210 7.14 9.94 19.11
C PRO A 210 8.63 9.59 19.20
N ASP A 211 8.95 8.57 20.00
CA ASP A 211 10.27 7.97 20.04
C ASP A 211 10.63 7.53 18.60
N ASP A 212 11.81 7.96 18.13
CA ASP A 212 12.29 7.74 16.77
C ASP A 212 12.54 6.23 16.53
N VAL A 213 11.48 5.52 16.10
CA VAL A 213 11.50 4.09 15.74
C VAL A 213 12.44 3.84 14.54
N TRP A 214 12.79 4.88 13.77
CA TRP A 214 13.58 4.79 12.56
C TRP A 214 15.09 4.91 12.79
N ALA A 215 15.53 5.71 13.76
CA ALA A 215 16.96 5.94 14.04
C ALA A 215 17.74 4.69 14.50
N GLN A 216 17.06 3.61 14.92
CA GLN A 216 17.72 2.45 15.53
C GLN A 216 17.96 1.28 14.58
N ARG A 217 17.47 1.33 13.33
CA ARG A 217 17.68 0.25 12.34
C ARG A 217 18.70 0.68 11.28
N LYS A 218 19.98 0.67 11.64
CA LYS A 218 21.07 0.71 10.64
C LYS A 218 21.08 -0.60 9.83
N PRO A 219 21.22 -0.57 8.49
CA PRO A 219 21.49 -1.78 7.73
C PRO A 219 22.84 -2.36 8.18
N ALA A 220 22.86 -3.65 8.49
CA ALA A 220 24.10 -4.37 8.79
C ALA A 220 25.02 -4.28 7.56
N ALA A 221 26.12 -3.55 7.70
CA ALA A 221 27.14 -3.47 6.67
C ALA A 221 27.66 -4.89 6.37
N ARG A 222 27.48 -5.33 5.12
CA ARG A 222 28.07 -6.56 4.58
C ARG A 222 29.59 -6.46 4.76
N ARG A 223 30.17 -7.22 5.68
CA ARG A 223 31.62 -7.39 5.79
C ARG A 223 32.12 -8.07 4.51
N LYS A 224 33.07 -7.44 3.81
CA LYS A 224 33.80 -8.10 2.71
C LYS A 224 34.66 -9.21 3.31
N PRO A 225 34.79 -10.38 2.66
CA PRO A 225 35.79 -11.37 3.05
C PRO A 225 37.18 -10.82 2.70
N GLU A 226 38.10 -10.91 3.66
CA GLU A 226 39.53 -10.74 3.46
C GLU A 226 40.05 -11.87 2.55
N GLU A 227 40.75 -11.50 1.47
CA GLU A 227 41.55 -12.43 0.67
C GLU A 227 42.75 -12.91 1.49
N SER A 228 42.99 -14.21 1.47
CA SER A 228 44.27 -14.86 1.79
C SER A 228 44.61 -15.83 0.67
#